data_AF-A0A9W6APX6-F1
#
_entry.id   AF-A0A9W6APX6-F1
#
_cell.length_a   1.000
_cell.length_b   1.000
_cell.length_c   1.000
_cell.angle_alpha   90.00
_cell.angle_beta   90.00
_cell.angle_gamma   90.00
#
_symmetry.space_group_name_H-M   'P 1'
#
loop_
_entity.id
_entity.type
_entity.pdbx_description
1 polymer ?
#
loop_
_entity_poly.entity_id
_entity_poly.type
_entity_poly.pdbx_seq_one_letter_code
_entity_poly.pdbx_strand_id
1 'polypeptide(L)'
;MKTPIQLLTHRHKCWGNVGFYFAQRGFVTVLANHRLVPHVVYPGGADDMQLAREWIFENIAKQKYGRGSPEKVILLGHSSGGAHIAMNLYAAGDEFLDNTHHHSLLTREIGDPKRESKVPLFPPVAGVIYLSVPFWFDRRKPVRQRVIRHYYGSDAEEVWGPVSALGLFRNLPDDSPLLDSEHLPVYIGSVKWEVKETADATVAFFNAYRERSKPPGTLPVFHVQDRHNHVSNVLSIGTEDSAQAERLLDFMQTCVAKVDQRIQHENGTISKESLRSGRL
;
A
#
# COMPACT_ATOMS: atom_id res chain seq x y z
N MET A 1 5.25 13.13 22.45
CA MET A 1 6.31 12.23 21.94
C MET A 1 5.91 11.81 20.53
N LYS A 2 6.72 12.09 19.51
CA LYS A 2 6.40 11.77 18.11
C LYS A 2 6.58 10.26 17.90
N THR A 3 5.51 9.54 17.58
CA THR A 3 5.55 8.09 17.30
C THR A 3 6.21 7.86 15.93
N PRO A 4 7.13 6.89 15.77
CA PRO A 4 7.79 6.70 14.49
C PRO A 4 6.94 5.91 13.48
N ILE A 5 6.91 6.45 12.27
CA ILE A 5 6.07 6.04 11.13
C ILE A 5 6.96 5.32 10.10
N GLN A 6 6.41 4.36 9.36
CA GLN A 6 7.21 3.45 8.52
C GLN A 6 7.03 3.66 7.02
N LEU A 7 8.06 3.27 6.25
CA LEU A 7 8.11 3.41 4.80
C LEU A 7 8.86 2.21 4.21
N LEU A 8 8.29 1.51 3.21
CA LEU A 8 8.87 0.34 2.54
C LEU A 8 9.39 0.66 1.12
N THR A 9 10.70 0.72 0.86
CA THR A 9 11.20 0.96 -0.53
C THR A 9 12.47 0.17 -0.93
N HIS A 10 12.60 -0.14 -2.24
CA HIS A 10 13.65 -0.97 -2.88
C HIS A 10 15.08 -0.44 -2.69
N ARG A 11 16.15 -1.25 -2.78
CA ARG A 11 17.55 -0.82 -2.61
C ARG A 11 18.45 -1.16 -3.81
N HIS A 12 18.94 -0.12 -4.49
CA HIS A 12 20.27 -0.06 -5.13
C HIS A 12 20.65 1.42 -5.36
N LYS A 13 21.36 2.03 -4.40
CA LYS A 13 21.82 3.45 -4.37
C LYS A 13 20.75 4.57 -4.41
N CYS A 14 19.59 4.37 -5.03
CA CYS A 14 18.58 5.40 -5.31
C CYS A 14 17.52 5.65 -4.22
N TRP A 15 17.56 4.94 -3.08
CA TRP A 15 16.51 5.02 -2.04
C TRP A 15 17.02 5.38 -0.65
N GLY A 16 18.35 5.49 -0.48
CA GLY A 16 18.94 5.94 0.78
C GLY A 16 18.53 7.38 1.13
N ASN A 17 18.37 8.24 0.12
CA ASN A 17 17.86 9.61 0.26
C ASN A 17 16.46 9.64 0.88
N VAL A 18 15.57 8.78 0.40
CA VAL A 18 14.20 8.66 0.92
C VAL A 18 14.21 8.21 2.37
N GLY A 19 14.94 7.14 2.68
CA GLY A 19 15.05 6.64 4.04
C GLY A 19 15.66 7.66 4.99
N PHE A 20 16.72 8.35 4.58
CA PHE A 20 17.36 9.39 5.37
C PHE A 20 16.43 10.59 5.61
N TYR A 21 15.74 11.07 4.58
CA TYR A 21 14.85 12.23 4.65
C TYR A 21 13.74 12.05 5.69
N PHE A 22 13.08 10.88 5.68
CA PHE A 22 12.00 10.58 6.63
C PHE A 22 12.55 10.23 8.02
N ALA A 23 13.67 9.51 8.11
CA ALA A 23 14.31 9.24 9.40
C ALA A 23 14.67 10.52 10.17
N GLN A 24 15.19 11.54 9.48
CA GLN A 24 15.46 12.87 10.07
C GLN A 24 14.19 13.58 10.60
N ARG A 25 13.00 13.16 10.15
CA ARG A 25 11.70 13.75 10.52
C ARG A 25 10.96 12.92 11.57
N GLY A 26 11.63 11.93 12.17
CA GLY A 26 11.09 11.11 13.25
C GLY A 26 10.34 9.87 12.78
N PHE A 27 10.53 9.44 11.53
CA PHE A 27 10.00 8.20 10.98
C PHE A 27 11.01 7.06 11.23
N VAL A 28 10.55 5.83 11.42
CA VAL A 28 11.40 4.65 11.31
C VAL A 28 11.23 4.09 9.91
N THR A 29 12.19 4.31 9.03
CA THR A 29 12.09 3.86 7.62
C THR A 29 12.67 2.46 7.44
N VAL A 30 11.95 1.60 6.70
CA VAL A 30 12.33 0.20 6.40
C VAL A 30 12.54 0.05 4.90
N LEU A 31 13.78 0.07 4.40
CA LEU A 31 14.01 -0.11 2.96
C LEU A 31 14.01 -1.60 2.59
N ALA A 32 12.92 -2.11 2.01
CA ALA A 32 12.75 -3.52 1.65
C ALA A 32 13.06 -3.83 0.19
N ASN A 33 13.71 -4.98 -0.04
CA ASN A 33 13.91 -5.57 -1.36
C ASN A 33 12.89 -6.66 -1.66
N HIS A 34 12.73 -6.98 -2.93
CA HIS A 34 11.98 -8.13 -3.42
C HIS A 34 12.81 -8.88 -4.47
N ARG A 35 12.46 -10.14 -4.71
CA ARG A 35 13.06 -10.97 -5.75
C ARG A 35 12.71 -10.39 -7.12
N LEU A 36 13.61 -10.58 -8.09
CA LEU A 36 13.48 -10.00 -9.43
C LEU A 36 13.27 -11.09 -10.48
N VAL A 37 12.50 -10.76 -11.52
CA VAL A 37 12.35 -11.59 -12.72
C VAL A 37 13.74 -11.79 -13.36
N PRO A 38 14.11 -13.00 -13.83
CA PRO A 38 13.27 -14.18 -14.05
C PRO A 38 13.19 -15.17 -12.87
N HIS A 39 13.79 -14.86 -11.73
CA HIS A 39 13.86 -15.80 -10.58
C HIS A 39 12.63 -15.75 -9.68
N VAL A 40 11.67 -14.88 -9.98
CA VAL A 40 10.38 -14.79 -9.32
C VAL A 40 9.27 -14.80 -10.35
N VAL A 41 8.18 -15.45 -9.98
CA VAL A 41 6.91 -15.47 -10.71
C VAL A 41 5.81 -15.00 -9.76
N TYR A 42 4.70 -14.52 -10.28
CA TYR A 42 3.52 -14.19 -9.50
C TYR A 42 3.01 -15.43 -8.74
N PRO A 43 2.66 -15.34 -7.43
CA PRO A 43 2.53 -14.11 -6.62
C PRO A 43 3.80 -13.65 -5.87
N GLY A 44 4.98 -14.19 -6.16
CA GLY A 44 6.18 -14.03 -5.32
C GLY A 44 6.62 -12.59 -4.97
N GLY A 45 6.41 -11.61 -5.86
CA GLY A 45 6.69 -10.21 -5.52
C GLY A 45 5.70 -9.61 -4.52
N ALA A 46 4.44 -10.06 -4.55
CA ALA A 46 3.45 -9.71 -3.53
C ALA A 46 3.73 -10.44 -2.20
N ASP A 47 4.22 -11.67 -2.25
CA ASP A 47 4.64 -12.42 -1.07
C ASP A 47 5.85 -11.78 -0.39
N ASP A 48 6.79 -11.22 -1.16
CA ASP A 48 7.93 -10.49 -0.59
C ASP A 48 7.48 -9.25 0.19
N MET A 49 6.42 -8.57 -0.26
CA MET A 49 5.83 -7.46 0.49
C MET A 49 5.10 -7.93 1.75
N GLN A 50 4.50 -9.13 1.71
CA GLN A 50 3.90 -9.76 2.89
C GLN A 50 4.96 -10.01 3.97
N LEU A 51 6.07 -10.64 3.59
CA LEU A 51 7.19 -10.91 4.51
C LEU A 51 7.76 -9.62 5.12
N ALA A 52 7.85 -8.54 4.32
CA ALA A 52 8.31 -7.25 4.83
C ALA A 52 7.34 -6.65 5.86
N ARG A 53 6.03 -6.76 5.64
CA ARG A 53 4.98 -6.32 6.57
C ARG A 53 5.00 -7.16 7.86
N GLU A 54 5.06 -8.48 7.76
CA GLU A 54 5.15 -9.38 8.92
C GLU A 54 6.38 -9.07 9.77
N TRP A 55 7.55 -8.88 9.13
CA TRP A 55 8.76 -8.48 9.83
C TRP A 55 8.55 -7.16 10.58
N ILE A 56 7.94 -6.17 9.92
CA ILE A 56 7.63 -4.88 10.54
C ILE A 56 6.79 -5.08 11.79
N PHE A 57 5.70 -5.83 11.69
CA PHE A 57 4.78 -6.06 12.81
C PHE A 57 5.50 -6.65 14.03
N GLU A 58 6.30 -7.70 13.80
CA GLU A 58 6.97 -8.45 14.85
C GLU A 58 8.21 -7.74 15.44
N ASN A 59 8.80 -6.79 14.69
CA ASN A 59 10.12 -6.27 15.01
C ASN A 59 10.16 -4.78 15.32
N ILE A 60 9.36 -3.95 14.66
CA ILE A 60 9.62 -2.51 14.62
C ILE A 60 9.52 -1.80 15.98
N ALA A 61 8.74 -2.36 16.90
CA ALA A 61 8.59 -1.85 18.26
C ALA A 61 9.87 -2.03 19.12
N LYS A 62 10.82 -2.88 18.69
CA LYS A 62 12.08 -3.12 19.40
C LYS A 62 12.94 -1.85 19.40
N GLN A 63 13.59 -1.57 20.53
CA GLN A 63 14.42 -0.35 20.70
C GLN A 63 15.53 -0.22 19.66
N LYS A 64 16.15 -1.32 19.24
CA LYS A 64 17.20 -1.31 18.21
C LYS A 64 16.73 -0.79 16.84
N TYR A 65 15.42 -0.73 16.60
CA TYR A 65 14.83 -0.20 15.38
C TYR A 65 14.10 1.13 15.61
N GLY A 66 14.28 1.78 16.76
CA GLY A 66 13.73 3.11 17.03
C GLY A 66 12.35 3.14 17.70
N ARG A 67 11.83 1.99 18.17
CA ARG A 67 10.52 1.88 18.84
C ARG A 67 9.36 2.38 17.96
N GLY A 68 9.37 1.96 16.68
CA GLY A 68 8.28 2.26 15.75
C GLY A 68 6.96 1.64 16.19
N SER A 69 5.85 2.20 15.72
CA SER A 69 4.51 1.65 16.01
C SER A 69 4.08 0.69 14.89
N PRO A 70 3.72 -0.57 15.21
CA PRO A 70 3.17 -1.50 14.22
C PRO A 70 1.79 -1.09 13.69
N GLU A 71 1.06 -0.24 14.44
CA GLU A 71 -0.26 0.29 14.06
C GLU A 71 -0.21 1.48 13.08
N LYS A 72 0.98 2.06 12.86
CA LYS A 72 1.17 3.32 12.12
C LYS A 72 2.06 3.11 10.89
N VAL A 73 1.86 1.99 10.21
CA VAL A 73 2.65 1.60 9.03
C VAL A 73 2.10 2.28 7.79
N ILE A 74 2.95 2.98 7.04
CA ILE A 74 2.59 3.54 5.73
C ILE A 74 3.40 2.82 4.66
N LEU A 75 2.73 2.35 3.63
CA LEU A 75 3.38 1.70 2.49
C LEU A 75 3.64 2.75 1.41
N LEU A 76 4.86 2.83 0.88
CA LEU A 76 5.17 3.70 -0.26
C LEU A 76 5.84 2.89 -1.34
N GLY A 77 5.20 2.80 -2.50
CA GLY A 77 5.77 2.11 -3.64
C GLY A 77 5.96 3.04 -4.81
N HIS A 78 7.08 2.86 -5.52
CA HIS A 78 7.32 3.48 -6.81
C HIS A 78 7.38 2.43 -7.91
N SER A 79 6.77 2.74 -9.05
CA SER A 79 6.81 1.88 -10.23
C SER A 79 6.43 0.43 -9.89
N SER A 80 7.25 -0.56 -10.26
CA SER A 80 7.00 -1.97 -9.94
C SER A 80 6.88 -2.27 -8.44
N GLY A 81 7.58 -1.53 -7.56
CA GLY A 81 7.45 -1.70 -6.12
C GLY A 81 6.04 -1.36 -5.61
N GLY A 82 5.42 -0.33 -6.17
CA GLY A 82 4.02 -0.01 -5.87
C GLY A 82 3.04 -1.00 -6.46
N ALA A 83 3.34 -1.60 -7.62
CA ALA A 83 2.54 -2.70 -8.16
C ALA A 83 2.58 -3.92 -7.24
N HIS A 84 3.74 -4.26 -6.66
CA HIS A 84 3.85 -5.35 -5.68
C HIS A 84 3.13 -5.07 -4.37
N ILE A 85 3.19 -3.83 -3.86
CA ILE A 85 2.39 -3.41 -2.69
C ILE A 85 0.89 -3.53 -2.99
N ALA A 86 0.44 -3.02 -4.14
CA ALA A 86 -0.95 -3.11 -4.54
C ALA A 86 -1.40 -4.56 -4.70
N MET A 87 -0.62 -5.40 -5.37
CA MET A 87 -0.92 -6.83 -5.48
C MET A 87 -0.92 -7.52 -4.10
N ASN A 88 -0.02 -7.16 -3.18
CA ASN A 88 -0.04 -7.68 -1.80
C ASN A 88 -1.31 -7.30 -1.04
N LEU A 89 -1.76 -6.05 -1.16
CA LEU A 89 -2.97 -5.58 -0.50
C LEU A 89 -4.23 -6.18 -1.14
N TYR A 90 -4.32 -6.20 -2.47
CA TYR A 90 -5.56 -6.50 -3.18
C TYR A 90 -5.72 -7.96 -3.60
N ALA A 91 -4.64 -8.75 -3.69
CA ALA A 91 -4.72 -10.20 -3.87
C ALA A 91 -5.15 -10.91 -2.59
N ALA A 92 -5.15 -10.22 -1.47
CA ALA A 92 -5.41 -10.76 -0.16
C ALA A 92 -6.93 -11.00 -0.02
N GLY A 93 -7.33 -12.27 -0.01
CA GLY A 93 -8.67 -12.73 0.39
C GLY A 93 -8.87 -12.64 1.90
N ASP A 94 -8.64 -11.45 2.46
CA ASP A 94 -8.53 -11.28 3.90
C ASP A 94 -9.93 -11.29 4.54
N GLU A 95 -10.18 -12.25 5.44
CA GLU A 95 -11.30 -12.17 6.39
C GLU A 95 -11.03 -10.98 7.32
N PHE A 96 -11.87 -9.95 7.25
CA PHE A 96 -11.82 -8.82 8.17
C PHE A 96 -12.39 -9.25 9.53
N LEU A 97 -11.59 -9.16 10.60
CA LEU A 97 -12.09 -9.26 11.96
C LEU A 97 -12.71 -7.92 12.36
N ASP A 98 -14.03 -7.84 12.34
CA ASP A 98 -14.75 -6.90 13.18
C ASP A 98 -14.53 -7.34 14.64
N ASN A 99 -13.85 -6.50 15.43
CA ASN A 99 -13.59 -6.75 16.85
C ASN A 99 -14.86 -6.82 17.70
N THR A 100 -16.06 -6.68 17.13
CA THR A 100 -17.33 -6.71 17.86
C THR A 100 -18.07 -8.05 17.83
N HIS A 101 -17.72 -9.03 16.97
CA HIS A 101 -18.45 -10.30 16.92
C HIS A 101 -17.55 -11.53 16.74
N HIS A 102 -17.58 -12.40 17.74
CA HIS A 102 -17.03 -13.76 17.66
C HIS A 102 -17.69 -14.57 16.52
N HIS A 103 -16.84 -15.16 15.69
CA HIS A 103 -17.14 -16.11 14.60
C HIS A 103 -17.89 -15.56 13.38
N SER A 104 -17.24 -15.59 12.22
CA SER A 104 -17.92 -15.78 10.94
C SER A 104 -17.04 -16.59 10.00
N LEU A 105 -17.53 -17.79 9.66
CA LEU A 105 -17.05 -18.67 8.61
C LEU A 105 -17.42 -18.05 7.25
N LEU A 106 -16.47 -17.42 6.54
CA LEU A 106 -16.66 -17.11 5.12
C LEU A 106 -15.37 -17.38 4.35
N THR A 107 -15.11 -18.67 4.10
CA THR A 107 -14.41 -19.13 2.90
C THR A 107 -15.19 -18.72 1.65
N ARG A 108 -15.09 -17.46 1.25
CA ARG A 108 -15.39 -17.02 -0.12
C ARG A 108 -14.07 -16.89 -0.85
N GLU A 109 -14.00 -17.39 -2.08
CA GLU A 109 -12.88 -17.20 -3.01
C GLU A 109 -12.74 -15.70 -3.33
N ILE A 110 -12.14 -14.96 -2.43
CA ILE A 110 -11.90 -13.53 -2.53
C ILE A 110 -10.40 -13.36 -2.79
N GLY A 111 -10.02 -12.54 -3.76
CA GLY A 111 -8.63 -12.40 -4.17
C GLY A 111 -8.16 -13.52 -5.09
N ASP A 112 -6.85 -13.75 -5.15
CA ASP A 112 -6.29 -14.83 -5.97
C ASP A 112 -6.41 -16.17 -5.22
N PRO A 113 -7.16 -17.16 -5.72
CA PRO A 113 -7.37 -18.45 -5.04
C PRO A 113 -6.08 -19.26 -4.84
N LYS A 114 -4.98 -18.88 -5.51
CA LYS A 114 -3.66 -19.49 -5.32
C LYS A 114 -2.90 -18.91 -4.12
N ARG A 115 -3.40 -17.85 -3.49
CA ARG A 115 -2.80 -17.24 -2.31
C ARG A 115 -3.62 -17.66 -1.08
N GLU A 116 -3.06 -18.55 -0.26
CA GLU A 116 -3.64 -18.89 1.03
C GLU A 116 -3.74 -17.63 1.89
N SER A 117 -4.96 -17.21 2.22
CA SER A 117 -5.22 -16.13 3.18
C SER A 117 -4.66 -16.55 4.53
N LYS A 118 -3.67 -15.82 5.02
CA LYS A 118 -3.13 -15.97 6.37
C LYS A 118 -3.28 -14.63 7.07
N VAL A 119 -4.37 -14.54 7.85
CA VAL A 119 -4.74 -13.43 8.76
C VAL A 119 -5.34 -12.21 8.02
N PRO A 120 -6.30 -11.44 8.63
CA PRO A 120 -6.74 -10.11 8.15
C PRO A 120 -5.55 -9.21 7.81
N LEU A 121 -5.77 -8.04 7.17
CA LEU A 121 -4.78 -6.95 6.97
C LEU A 121 -3.98 -6.63 8.24
N PHE A 122 -3.00 -7.48 8.49
CA PHE A 122 -2.24 -7.62 9.70
C PHE A 122 -0.80 -7.86 9.24
N PRO A 123 0.12 -6.94 9.57
CA PRO A 123 -0.13 -5.70 10.31
C PRO A 123 -1.09 -4.72 9.61
N PRO A 124 -1.81 -3.90 10.40
CA PRO A 124 -2.63 -2.82 9.90
C PRO A 124 -1.79 -1.78 9.15
N VAL A 125 -2.36 -1.27 8.06
CA VAL A 125 -1.74 -0.25 7.19
C VAL A 125 -2.51 1.05 7.39
N ALA A 126 -1.81 2.07 7.87
CA ALA A 126 -2.38 3.40 8.14
C ALA A 126 -2.59 4.24 6.87
N GLY A 127 -1.96 3.85 5.76
CA GLY A 127 -2.11 4.48 4.46
C GLY A 127 -1.17 3.89 3.42
N VAL A 128 -1.46 4.12 2.15
CA VAL A 128 -0.63 3.67 1.04
C VAL A 128 -0.39 4.78 0.03
N ILE A 129 0.85 4.86 -0.45
CA ILE A 129 1.35 5.84 -1.41
C ILE A 129 1.84 5.09 -2.64
N TYR A 130 1.23 5.37 -3.78
CA TYR A 130 1.62 4.85 -5.08
C TYR A 130 2.21 5.98 -5.92
N LEU A 131 3.49 5.88 -6.28
CA LEU A 131 4.17 6.85 -7.15
C LEU A 131 4.46 6.20 -8.50
N SER A 132 3.89 6.74 -9.58
CA SER A 132 4.17 6.29 -10.96
C SER A 132 4.02 4.77 -11.13
N VAL A 133 2.96 4.18 -10.57
CA VAL A 133 2.76 2.73 -10.52
C VAL A 133 2.09 2.21 -11.81
N PRO A 134 2.66 1.20 -12.48
CA PRO A 134 2.00 0.52 -13.59
C PRO A 134 1.00 -0.49 -13.05
N PHE A 135 -0.19 -0.03 -12.65
CA PHE A 135 -1.27 -0.90 -12.14
C PHE A 135 -1.77 -1.93 -13.17
N TRP A 136 -1.48 -1.68 -14.45
CA TRP A 136 -1.81 -2.49 -15.62
C TRP A 136 -0.66 -2.36 -16.64
N PHE A 137 -0.56 -3.28 -17.61
CA PHE A 137 0.57 -3.37 -18.54
C PHE A 137 0.16 -3.37 -20.02
N ASP A 138 0.86 -2.60 -20.86
CA ASP A 138 0.60 -2.51 -22.30
C ASP A 138 1.32 -3.63 -23.06
N ARG A 139 0.56 -4.64 -23.47
CA ARG A 139 1.07 -5.81 -24.21
C ARG A 139 1.55 -5.51 -25.63
N ARG A 140 1.30 -4.32 -26.20
CA ARG A 140 1.74 -3.97 -27.56
C ARG A 140 3.26 -3.89 -27.69
N LYS A 141 3.98 -3.84 -26.56
CA LYS A 141 5.45 -3.78 -26.52
C LYS A 141 6.05 -5.19 -26.38
N PRO A 142 6.91 -5.65 -27.32
CA PRO A 142 7.52 -6.99 -27.24
C PRO A 142 8.32 -7.26 -25.96
N VAL A 143 9.01 -6.23 -25.45
CA VAL A 143 9.73 -6.33 -24.16
C VAL A 143 8.76 -6.62 -23.01
N ARG A 144 7.57 -6.00 -23.04
CA ARG A 144 6.56 -6.20 -22.01
C ARG A 144 5.97 -7.60 -22.06
N GLN A 145 5.68 -8.12 -23.26
CA GLN A 145 5.23 -9.51 -23.43
C GLN A 145 6.20 -10.51 -22.80
N ARG A 146 7.52 -10.33 -23.01
CA ARG A 146 8.53 -11.21 -22.38
C ARG A 146 8.49 -11.12 -20.86
N VAL A 147 8.46 -9.93 -20.28
CA VAL A 147 8.46 -9.75 -18.82
C VAL A 147 7.18 -10.32 -18.20
N ILE A 148 6.02 -10.03 -18.79
CA ILE A 148 4.72 -10.57 -18.35
C ILE A 148 4.74 -12.09 -18.42
N ARG A 149 5.21 -12.68 -19.54
CA ARG A 149 5.28 -14.13 -19.68
C ARG A 149 6.18 -14.79 -18.64
N HIS A 150 7.33 -14.18 -18.32
CA HIS A 150 8.19 -14.72 -17.26
C HIS A 150 7.51 -14.63 -15.89
N TYR A 151 6.90 -13.49 -15.57
CA TYR A 151 6.33 -13.29 -14.23
C TYR A 151 5.01 -14.02 -14.04
N TYR A 152 4.09 -13.98 -15.00
CA TYR A 152 2.74 -14.56 -14.89
C TYR A 152 2.60 -15.93 -15.56
N GLY A 153 3.65 -16.45 -16.21
CA GLY A 153 3.62 -17.70 -16.98
C GLY A 153 2.96 -17.59 -18.35
N SER A 154 2.20 -16.52 -18.61
CA SER A 154 1.57 -16.21 -19.88
C SER A 154 1.52 -14.70 -20.09
N ASP A 155 1.67 -14.24 -21.33
CA ASP A 155 1.43 -12.85 -21.69
C ASP A 155 -0.03 -12.58 -22.09
N ALA A 156 -0.92 -13.58 -22.06
CA ALA A 156 -2.35 -13.44 -22.31
C ALA A 156 -3.05 -12.65 -21.18
N GLU A 157 -3.83 -11.63 -21.53
CA GLU A 157 -4.40 -10.68 -20.56
C GLU A 157 -5.50 -11.29 -19.69
N GLU A 158 -6.23 -12.26 -20.22
CA GLU A 158 -7.14 -13.10 -19.47
C GLU A 158 -6.45 -13.88 -18.33
N VAL A 159 -5.12 -14.08 -18.41
CA VAL A 159 -4.33 -14.74 -17.36
C VAL A 159 -3.77 -13.72 -16.36
N TRP A 160 -3.03 -12.71 -16.83
CA TRP A 160 -2.35 -11.77 -15.92
C TRP A 160 -3.22 -10.58 -15.49
N GLY A 161 -4.23 -10.22 -16.28
CA GLY A 161 -5.09 -9.06 -16.06
C GLY A 161 -5.87 -9.15 -14.75
N PRO A 162 -6.58 -10.26 -14.45
CA PRO A 162 -7.31 -10.42 -13.19
C PRO A 162 -6.43 -10.35 -11.94
N VAL A 163 -5.16 -10.73 -12.05
CA VAL A 163 -4.16 -10.73 -10.97
C VAL A 163 -3.18 -9.56 -11.04
N SER A 164 -3.41 -8.60 -11.93
CA SER A 164 -2.72 -7.32 -11.93
C SER A 164 -3.22 -6.47 -10.77
N ALA A 165 -2.45 -5.46 -10.35
CA ALA A 165 -2.88 -4.55 -9.29
C ALA A 165 -4.24 -3.90 -9.58
N LEU A 166 -4.51 -3.52 -10.84
CA LEU A 166 -5.80 -3.01 -11.27
C LEU A 166 -6.91 -4.07 -11.23
N GLY A 167 -6.62 -5.27 -11.74
CA GLY A 167 -7.60 -6.38 -11.77
C GLY A 167 -8.03 -6.80 -10.38
N LEU A 168 -7.06 -6.98 -9.48
CA LEU A 168 -7.31 -7.33 -8.09
C LEU A 168 -8.15 -6.26 -7.38
N PHE A 169 -7.81 -4.98 -7.54
CA PHE A 169 -8.62 -3.90 -6.94
C PHE A 169 -10.05 -3.88 -7.46
N ARG A 170 -10.26 -4.09 -8.77
CA ARG A 170 -11.60 -4.18 -9.38
C ARG A 170 -12.41 -5.35 -8.86
N ASN A 171 -11.74 -6.43 -8.45
CA ASN A 171 -12.36 -7.67 -7.99
C ASN A 171 -12.45 -7.78 -6.45
N LEU A 172 -12.04 -6.75 -5.69
CA LEU A 172 -12.30 -6.74 -4.24
C LEU A 172 -13.80 -6.94 -3.98
N PRO A 173 -14.22 -7.57 -2.88
CA PRO A 173 -15.63 -7.60 -2.47
C PRO A 173 -16.13 -6.19 -2.19
N ASP A 174 -17.43 -5.95 -2.38
CA ASP A 174 -17.99 -4.63 -2.09
C ASP A 174 -17.89 -4.27 -0.61
N ASP A 175 -17.96 -5.23 0.30
CA ASP A 175 -17.75 -5.06 1.75
C ASP A 175 -16.27 -5.04 2.16
N SER A 176 -15.33 -5.04 1.20
CA SER A 176 -13.91 -5.02 1.52
C SER A 176 -13.51 -3.74 2.29
N PRO A 177 -12.78 -3.85 3.41
CA PRO A 177 -12.24 -2.71 4.15
C PRO A 177 -11.21 -1.91 3.33
N LEU A 178 -10.63 -2.51 2.29
CA LEU A 178 -9.69 -1.84 1.38
C LEU A 178 -10.35 -0.83 0.45
N LEU A 179 -11.68 -0.87 0.36
CA LEU A 179 -12.46 0.15 -0.34
C LEU A 179 -12.77 1.35 0.57
N ASP A 180 -12.64 1.20 1.89
CA ASP A 180 -12.90 2.29 2.84
C ASP A 180 -11.72 3.27 2.86
N SER A 181 -11.95 4.45 2.29
CA SER A 181 -10.98 5.55 2.19
C SER A 181 -10.63 6.19 3.54
N GLU A 182 -11.49 6.02 4.56
CA GLU A 182 -11.21 6.45 5.93
C GLU A 182 -10.39 5.39 6.67
N HIS A 183 -10.58 4.11 6.33
CA HIS A 183 -9.79 3.01 6.89
C HIS A 183 -8.38 2.96 6.29
N LEU A 184 -8.29 2.95 4.96
CA LEU A 184 -7.06 2.95 4.18
C LEU A 184 -6.99 4.17 3.25
N PRO A 185 -6.48 5.32 3.74
CA PRO A 185 -6.18 6.45 2.89
C PRO A 185 -5.19 6.07 1.77
N VAL A 186 -5.50 6.49 0.54
CA VAL A 186 -4.68 6.21 -0.65
C VAL A 186 -4.17 7.51 -1.27
N TYR A 187 -2.87 7.55 -1.56
CA TYR A 187 -2.22 8.59 -2.37
C TYR A 187 -1.80 8.00 -3.71
N ILE A 188 -2.24 8.62 -4.80
CA ILE A 188 -1.85 8.30 -6.18
C ILE A 188 -1.07 9.49 -6.74
N GLY A 189 0.24 9.32 -6.86
CA GLY A 189 1.17 10.26 -7.47
C GLY A 189 1.51 9.88 -8.90
N SER A 190 1.43 10.86 -9.79
CA SER A 190 1.96 10.80 -11.15
C SER A 190 2.82 12.04 -11.42
N VAL A 191 3.41 12.10 -12.59
CA VAL A 191 4.34 13.16 -13.00
C VAL A 191 3.98 13.68 -14.38
N LYS A 192 4.32 14.93 -14.69
CA LYS A 192 4.02 15.54 -15.99
C LYS A 192 4.69 14.80 -17.15
N TRP A 193 5.93 14.37 -16.97
CA TRP A 193 6.71 13.69 -17.99
C TRP A 193 6.75 12.18 -17.73
N GLU A 194 5.57 11.57 -17.75
CA GLU A 194 5.39 10.15 -17.46
C GLU A 194 5.48 9.29 -18.73
N VAL A 195 5.94 8.05 -18.57
CA VAL A 195 5.83 7.01 -19.59
C VAL A 195 4.35 6.74 -19.85
N LYS A 196 3.93 6.81 -21.12
CA LYS A 196 2.51 6.69 -21.51
C LYS A 196 1.77 5.52 -20.85
N GLU A 197 2.39 4.34 -20.81
CA GLU A 197 1.78 3.15 -20.17
C GLU A 197 1.45 3.38 -18.70
N THR A 198 2.37 3.98 -17.94
CA THR A 198 2.17 4.28 -16.51
C THR A 198 1.13 5.37 -16.31
N ALA A 199 1.09 6.37 -17.18
CA ALA A 199 0.04 7.40 -17.16
C ALA A 199 -1.35 6.79 -17.41
N ASP A 200 -1.48 5.96 -18.46
CA ASP A 200 -2.73 5.26 -18.78
C ASP A 200 -3.16 4.34 -17.61
N ALA A 201 -2.22 3.57 -17.04
CA ALA A 201 -2.49 2.68 -15.91
C ALA A 201 -2.92 3.44 -14.65
N THR A 202 -2.32 4.61 -14.39
CA THR A 202 -2.67 5.47 -13.26
C THR A 202 -4.10 6.00 -13.39
N VAL A 203 -4.49 6.46 -14.59
CA VAL A 203 -5.87 6.93 -14.85
C VAL A 203 -6.86 5.77 -14.75
N ALA A 204 -6.52 4.59 -15.27
CA ALA A 204 -7.37 3.41 -15.17
C ALA A 204 -7.60 2.99 -13.70
N PHE A 205 -6.56 3.05 -12.87
CA PHE A 205 -6.67 2.76 -11.43
C PHE A 205 -7.44 3.84 -10.68
N PHE A 206 -7.22 5.12 -10.96
CA PHE A 206 -8.01 6.21 -10.37
C PHE A 206 -9.51 6.06 -10.69
N ASN A 207 -9.85 5.69 -11.93
CA ASN A 207 -11.23 5.44 -12.32
C ASN A 207 -11.82 4.22 -11.59
N ALA A 208 -11.06 3.13 -11.44
CA ALA A 208 -11.52 2.00 -10.65
C ALA A 208 -11.72 2.39 -9.17
N TYR A 209 -10.81 3.18 -8.61
CA TYR A 209 -10.92 3.66 -7.22
C TYR A 209 -12.19 4.50 -7.02
N ARG A 210 -12.43 5.53 -7.84
CA ARG A 210 -13.60 6.42 -7.66
C ARG A 210 -14.93 5.68 -7.79
N GLU A 211 -14.96 4.59 -8.57
CA GLU A 211 -16.16 3.77 -8.81
C GLU A 211 -16.49 2.88 -7.63
N ARG A 212 -15.48 2.52 -6.82
CA ARG A 212 -15.60 1.49 -5.78
C ARG A 212 -15.34 1.97 -4.37
N SER A 213 -14.74 3.14 -4.21
CA SER A 213 -14.39 3.68 -2.90
C SER A 213 -15.61 3.91 -2.01
N LYS A 214 -15.36 3.78 -0.71
CA LYS A 214 -16.34 3.99 0.35
C LYS A 214 -15.81 5.07 1.31
N PRO A 215 -16.69 5.98 1.78
CA PRO A 215 -18.04 6.23 1.29
C PRO A 215 -18.09 6.57 -0.23
N PRO A 216 -19.22 6.31 -0.93
CA PRO A 216 -19.33 6.62 -2.35
C PRO A 216 -19.01 8.09 -2.66
N GLY A 217 -18.25 8.32 -3.73
CA GLY A 217 -17.82 9.66 -4.14
C GLY A 217 -16.54 10.15 -3.46
N THR A 218 -15.93 9.36 -2.57
CA THR A 218 -14.60 9.67 -2.03
C THR A 218 -13.51 9.44 -3.06
N LEU A 219 -12.52 10.33 -3.08
CA LEU A 219 -11.38 10.26 -3.99
C LEU A 219 -10.09 10.01 -3.21
N PRO A 220 -9.10 9.33 -3.82
CA PRO A 220 -7.78 9.29 -3.24
C PRO A 220 -7.13 10.67 -3.37
N VAL A 221 -6.05 10.92 -2.63
CA VAL A 221 -5.20 12.07 -2.96
C VAL A 221 -4.58 11.80 -4.32
N PHE A 222 -4.96 12.59 -5.33
CA PHE A 222 -4.44 12.46 -6.69
C PHE A 222 -3.56 13.67 -7.01
N HIS A 223 -2.27 13.43 -7.30
CA HIS A 223 -1.31 14.49 -7.53
C HIS A 223 -0.48 14.21 -8.78
N VAL A 224 -0.47 15.17 -9.72
CA VAL A 224 0.44 15.17 -10.86
C VAL A 224 1.51 16.22 -10.64
N GLN A 225 2.76 15.80 -10.54
CA GLN A 225 3.86 16.72 -10.30
C GLN A 225 4.35 17.38 -11.58
N ASP A 226 4.33 18.70 -11.61
CA ASP A 226 5.00 19.48 -12.66
C ASP A 226 6.52 19.27 -12.58
N ARG A 227 7.19 19.43 -13.73
CA ARG A 227 8.67 19.34 -13.88
C ARG A 227 9.34 17.99 -13.59
N HIS A 228 8.64 17.04 -13.01
CA HIS A 228 9.16 15.69 -12.78
C HIS A 228 8.88 14.73 -13.95
N ASN A 229 9.78 13.76 -14.09
CA ASN A 229 9.61 12.53 -14.87
C ASN A 229 9.52 11.29 -13.95
N HIS A 230 9.35 10.12 -14.56
CA HIS A 230 9.12 8.83 -13.87
C HIS A 230 10.04 8.55 -12.68
N VAL A 231 11.31 8.98 -12.72
CA VAL A 231 12.30 8.62 -11.68
C VAL A 231 12.64 9.82 -10.79
N SER A 232 12.63 11.03 -11.36
CA SER A 232 13.06 12.24 -10.66
C SER A 232 12.23 12.59 -9.42
N ASN A 233 10.95 12.17 -9.37
CA ASN A 233 10.07 12.44 -8.23
C ASN A 233 10.56 11.80 -6.92
N VAL A 234 11.07 10.58 -7.00
CA VAL A 234 11.65 9.87 -5.86
C VAL A 234 13.07 10.35 -5.60
N LEU A 235 13.85 10.59 -6.66
CA LEU A 235 15.24 11.03 -6.53
C LEU A 235 15.38 12.44 -5.96
N SER A 236 14.36 13.30 -6.09
CA SER A 236 14.36 14.65 -5.50
C SER A 236 14.14 14.65 -3.98
N ILE A 237 13.61 13.58 -3.40
CA ILE A 237 13.38 13.50 -1.95
C ILE A 237 14.72 13.64 -1.21
N GLY A 238 14.81 14.63 -0.33
CA GLY A 238 16.05 14.94 0.39
C GLY A 238 17.01 15.89 -0.34
N THR A 239 16.59 16.47 -1.46
CA THR A 239 17.27 17.59 -2.13
C THR A 239 16.61 18.92 -1.78
N GLU A 240 17.06 20.02 -2.39
CA GLU A 240 16.41 21.34 -2.27
C GLU A 240 15.01 21.37 -2.90
N ASP A 241 14.73 20.49 -3.86
CA ASP A 241 13.39 20.31 -4.41
C ASP A 241 12.53 19.50 -3.43
N SER A 242 11.74 20.21 -2.62
CA SER A 242 10.89 19.64 -1.58
C SER A 242 9.49 19.29 -2.04
N ALA A 243 9.13 19.53 -3.31
CA ALA A 243 7.74 19.48 -3.79
C ALA A 243 7.09 18.09 -3.63
N GLN A 244 7.85 17.02 -3.89
CA GLN A 244 7.38 15.65 -3.60
C GLN A 244 7.33 15.42 -2.09
N ALA A 245 8.44 15.71 -1.41
CA ALA A 245 8.69 15.22 -0.07
C ALA A 245 7.79 15.88 0.98
N GLU A 246 7.41 17.15 0.81
CA GLU A 246 6.45 17.85 1.66
C GLU A 246 5.04 17.30 1.51
N ARG A 247 4.60 17.05 0.28
CA ARG A 247 3.27 16.45 0.01
C ARG A 247 3.14 15.05 0.60
N LEU A 248 4.20 14.25 0.50
CA LEU A 248 4.23 12.93 1.14
C LEU A 248 4.17 13.04 2.66
N LEU A 249 4.92 13.96 3.25
CA LEU A 249 4.95 14.16 4.69
C LEU A 249 3.57 14.57 5.24
N ASP A 250 2.89 15.50 4.57
CA ASP A 250 1.53 15.95 4.90
C ASP A 250 0.52 14.79 4.88
N PHE A 251 0.53 14.01 3.81
CA PHE A 251 -0.31 12.80 3.71
C PHE A 251 0.02 11.80 4.83
N MET A 252 1.29 11.53 5.09
CA MET A 252 1.71 10.59 6.13
C MET A 252 1.28 11.02 7.54
N GLN A 253 1.40 12.32 7.84
CA GLN A 253 0.96 12.88 9.11
C GLN A 253 -0.56 12.76 9.27
N THR A 254 -1.32 12.99 8.19
CA THR A 254 -2.77 12.82 8.18
C THR A 254 -3.17 11.37 8.45
N CYS A 255 -2.54 10.39 7.80
CA CYS A 255 -2.76 8.96 8.04
C CYS A 255 -2.56 8.60 9.52
N VAL A 256 -1.49 9.09 10.12
CA VAL A 256 -1.16 8.77 11.52
C VAL A 256 -2.09 9.45 12.50
N ALA A 257 -2.50 10.69 12.23
CA ALA A 257 -3.51 11.36 13.02
C ALA A 257 -4.84 10.58 13.02
N LYS A 258 -5.25 10.00 11.89
CA LYS A 258 -6.44 9.15 11.81
C LYS A 258 -6.33 7.90 12.69
N VAL A 259 -5.17 7.23 12.69
CA VAL A 259 -4.92 6.09 13.59
C VAL A 259 -5.04 6.51 15.06
N ASP A 260 -4.43 7.64 15.44
CA ASP A 260 -4.51 8.15 16.81
C ASP A 260 -5.95 8.45 17.24
N GLN A 261 -6.76 9.03 16.35
CA GLN A 261 -8.18 9.29 16.60
C GLN A 261 -8.99 8.00 16.80
N ARG A 262 -8.74 6.95 16.00
CA ARG A 262 -9.41 5.65 16.13
C ARG A 262 -9.09 4.99 17.48
N ILE A 263 -7.81 4.95 17.84
CA ILE A 263 -7.36 4.39 19.14
C ILE A 263 -7.98 5.16 20.33
N GLN A 264 -8.09 6.49 20.24
CA GLN A 264 -8.72 7.29 21.29
C GLN A 264 -10.23 7.00 21.42
N HIS A 265 -10.92 6.86 20.29
CA HIS A 265 -12.36 6.56 20.26
C HIS A 265 -12.66 5.17 20.84
N GLU A 266 -11.88 4.15 20.49
CA GLU A 266 -12.01 2.79 21.03
C GLU A 266 -11.81 2.76 22.55
N ASN A 267 -10.73 3.37 23.04
CA ASN A 267 -10.47 3.46 24.48
C ASN A 267 -11.56 4.21 25.26
N GLY A 268 -12.11 5.28 24.67
CA GLY A 268 -13.23 6.03 25.26
C GLY A 268 -14.55 5.25 25.28
N THR A 269 -14.74 4.33 24.33
CA THR A 269 -15.94 3.49 24.23
C THR A 269 -15.90 2.36 25.27
N ILE A 270 -14.76 1.67 25.39
CA ILE A 270 -14.53 0.62 26.40
C ILE A 270 -14.68 1.19 27.82
N SER A 271 -14.17 2.39 28.07
CA SER A 271 -14.32 3.06 29.37
C SER A 271 -15.80 3.33 29.72
N LYS A 272 -16.62 3.77 28.74
CA LYS A 272 -18.06 4.02 28.95
C LYS A 272 -18.86 2.74 29.12
N GLU A 273 -18.51 1.66 28.44
CA GLU A 273 -19.17 0.36 28.60
C GLU A 273 -18.82 -0.29 29.95
N SER A 274 -17.55 -0.21 30.38
CA SER A 274 -17.12 -0.68 31.71
C SER A 274 -17.80 0.09 32.85
N LEU A 275 -18.11 1.37 32.67
CA LEU A 275 -18.87 2.17 33.63
C LEU A 275 -20.37 1.80 33.65
N ARG A 276 -20.92 1.31 32.54
CA ARG A 276 -22.33 0.87 32.43
C ARG A 276 -22.56 -0.57 32.90
N SER A 277 -21.55 -1.44 32.80
CA SER A 277 -21.62 -2.83 33.27
C SER A 277 -21.29 -3.00 34.76
N GLY A 278 -20.87 -1.91 35.44
CA GLY A 278 -20.64 -1.88 36.87
C GLY A 278 -21.94 -1.97 37.67
N ARG A 279 -22.40 -3.20 37.92
CA ARG A 279 -23.15 -3.53 39.14
C ARG A 279 -22.28 -3.15 40.34
N LEU A 280 -22.65 -2.09 41.04
CA LEU A 280 -22.50 -2.01 42.50
C LEU A 280 -23.63 -2.84 43.14
#